data_AF-A0A421DKD3-F1
#
_entry.id   AF-A0A421DKD3-F1
#
_cell.length_a   1.000
_cell.length_b   1.000
_cell.length_c   1.000
_cell.angle_alpha   90.00
_cell.angle_beta   90.00
_cell.angle_gamma   90.00
#
_symmetry.space_group_name_H-M   'P 1'
#
loop_
_entity.id
_entity.type
_entity.pdbx_description
1 polymer ?
#
loop_
_entity_poly.entity_id
_entity_poly.type
_entity_poly.pdbx_seq_one_letter_code
_entity_poly.pdbx_strand_id
1 'polypeptide(L)'
;MCVVVFTVMRQKDRYIGRFAPSPSGDLHFGSLIAALGSYLQARAQYGRWLVRIEDLDPPREIPGAAARILSQLEHHGLYWDGEVVYQSQRHALYHEALHWLAQQGLSYYCTCTRRRIRQLGGHYDGHCRDRGFSAENAALRIRQTAPVSHFYDGLRGEIYTNPIVAAEDFIIHRRDGLFAYNLAVVVDDHMQDVTEIVRGADLIEPTVRQLSLYRQLGYKEPAYIHLPLALNAAGHKLSKQNHAPALPAGDPRPILIAALQFLHQPLPESWQDLALPALLEWSVTHWSLSHIPLQATKIGLRSHQHSQTRSGEL
;
A
#
# COMPACT_ATOMS: atom_id res chain seq x y z
N MET A 1 -50.79 12.95 13.91
CA MET A 1 -49.76 13.29 12.90
C MET A 1 -48.43 12.75 13.40
N CYS A 2 -48.04 11.58 12.90
CA CYS A 2 -46.80 10.90 13.29
C CYS A 2 -45.70 11.42 12.38
N VAL A 3 -44.77 12.20 12.91
CA VAL A 3 -43.61 12.67 12.16
C VAL A 3 -42.61 11.52 12.12
N VAL A 4 -42.55 10.83 10.99
CA VAL A 4 -41.48 9.88 10.68
C VAL A 4 -40.22 10.71 10.46
N VAL A 5 -39.36 10.77 11.47
CA VAL A 5 -38.00 11.29 11.32
C VAL A 5 -37.22 10.21 10.56
N PHE A 6 -37.12 10.36 9.25
CA PHE A 6 -36.09 9.69 8.48
C PHE A 6 -34.75 10.27 8.94
N THR A 7 -34.10 9.56 9.86
CA THR A 7 -32.68 9.79 10.15
C THR A 7 -31.92 9.46 8.88
N VAL A 8 -31.58 10.49 8.11
CA VAL A 8 -30.49 10.43 7.15
C VAL A 8 -29.23 10.16 7.97
N MET A 9 -28.86 8.88 8.09
CA MET A 9 -27.57 8.47 8.60
C MET A 9 -26.51 9.21 7.78
N ARG A 10 -25.82 10.17 8.41
CA ARG A 10 -24.72 10.91 7.78
C ARG A 10 -23.69 9.91 7.26
N GLN A 11 -23.42 9.98 5.96
CA GLN A 11 -22.49 9.18 5.17
C GLN A 11 -21.00 9.31 5.60
N LYS A 12 -20.70 9.91 6.75
CA LYS A 12 -19.38 10.46 7.10
C LYS A 12 -18.49 9.55 7.97
N ASP A 13 -19.00 8.39 8.40
CA ASP A 13 -18.30 7.49 9.33
C ASP A 13 -18.09 6.06 8.77
N ARG A 14 -18.26 5.87 7.46
CA ARG A 14 -18.06 4.54 6.85
C ARG A 14 -16.58 4.29 6.60
N TYR A 15 -16.08 3.13 7.02
CA TYR A 15 -14.71 2.68 6.76
C TYR A 15 -14.38 2.75 5.26
N ILE A 16 -13.21 3.26 4.91
CA ILE A 16 -12.65 3.26 3.55
C ILE A 16 -11.21 2.75 3.60
N GLY A 17 -10.97 1.59 3.00
CA GLY A 17 -9.64 1.02 2.77
C GLY A 17 -9.30 1.05 1.27
N ARG A 18 -8.04 0.75 0.94
CA ARG A 18 -7.61 0.64 -0.47
C ARG A 18 -6.47 -0.33 -0.71
N PHE A 19 -6.42 -0.88 -1.91
CA PHE A 19 -5.25 -1.51 -2.48
C PHE A 19 -4.61 -0.62 -3.55
N ALA A 20 -3.33 -0.31 -3.38
CA ALA A 20 -2.62 0.67 -4.23
C ALA A 20 -1.39 0.05 -4.91
N PRO A 21 -1.54 -0.77 -5.95
CA PRO A 21 -0.42 -1.43 -6.61
C PRO A 21 0.28 -0.52 -7.64
N SER A 22 1.61 -0.59 -7.68
CA SER A 22 2.40 -0.03 -8.79
C SER A 22 2.41 -1.00 -9.98
N PRO A 23 2.17 -0.54 -11.23
CA PRO A 23 2.11 -1.38 -12.42
C PRO A 23 3.51 -1.70 -13.00
N SER A 24 4.47 -2.00 -12.12
CA SER A 24 5.82 -2.48 -12.48
C SER A 24 5.87 -3.98 -12.84
N GLY A 25 4.71 -4.60 -13.09
CA GLY A 25 4.54 -6.04 -13.39
C GLY A 25 3.23 -6.59 -12.82
N ASP A 26 3.04 -7.90 -12.89
CA ASP A 26 1.79 -8.56 -12.50
C ASP A 26 1.70 -8.76 -10.98
N LEU A 27 0.52 -9.10 -10.47
CA LEU A 27 0.41 -9.52 -9.07
C LEU A 27 1.22 -10.79 -8.83
N HIS A 28 1.88 -10.82 -7.68
CA HIS A 28 2.50 -12.00 -7.08
C HIS A 28 1.90 -12.26 -5.69
N PHE A 29 2.32 -13.34 -5.03
CA PHE A 29 1.76 -13.70 -3.72
C PHE A 29 1.86 -12.58 -2.68
N GLY A 30 3.03 -11.93 -2.55
CA GLY A 30 3.17 -10.78 -1.63
C GLY A 30 2.18 -9.63 -1.88
N SER A 31 1.90 -9.28 -3.14
CA SER A 31 0.87 -8.27 -3.45
C SER A 31 -0.55 -8.80 -3.25
N LEU A 32 -0.78 -10.11 -3.43
CA LEU A 32 -2.05 -10.75 -3.08
C LEU A 32 -2.33 -10.68 -1.58
N ILE A 33 -1.31 -10.87 -0.72
CA ILE A 33 -1.47 -10.69 0.74
C ILE A 33 -1.96 -9.27 1.06
N ALA A 34 -1.35 -8.25 0.46
CA ALA A 34 -1.77 -6.86 0.65
C ALA A 34 -3.19 -6.61 0.12
N ALA A 35 -3.53 -7.12 -1.07
CA ALA A 35 -4.86 -6.99 -1.64
C ALA A 35 -5.93 -7.70 -0.80
N LEU A 36 -5.73 -8.98 -0.49
CA LEU A 36 -6.67 -9.79 0.28
C LEU A 36 -6.84 -9.26 1.71
N GLY A 37 -5.74 -8.96 2.42
CA GLY A 37 -5.84 -8.47 3.79
C GLY A 37 -6.52 -7.10 3.89
N SER A 38 -6.25 -6.18 2.96
CA SER A 38 -6.95 -4.90 2.90
C SER A 38 -8.43 -5.06 2.51
N TYR A 39 -8.74 -6.00 1.60
CA TYR A 39 -10.11 -6.32 1.21
C TYR A 39 -10.91 -6.89 2.39
N LEU A 40 -10.41 -7.92 3.06
CA LEU A 40 -11.09 -8.58 4.17
C LEU A 40 -11.32 -7.62 5.34
N GLN A 41 -10.30 -6.81 5.69
CA GLN A 41 -10.46 -5.77 6.72
C GLN A 41 -11.58 -4.79 6.34
N ALA A 42 -11.58 -4.28 5.09
CA ALA A 42 -12.59 -3.33 4.66
C ALA A 42 -14.01 -3.93 4.66
N ARG A 43 -14.16 -5.17 4.20
CA ARG A 43 -15.46 -5.86 4.15
C ARG A 43 -15.97 -6.25 5.54
N ALA A 44 -15.09 -6.69 6.44
CA ALA A 44 -15.44 -7.02 7.83
C ALA A 44 -15.92 -5.78 8.61
N GLN A 45 -15.45 -4.59 8.23
CA GLN A 45 -15.90 -3.30 8.78
C GLN A 45 -17.10 -2.70 8.03
N TYR A 46 -17.75 -3.46 7.14
CA TYR A 46 -18.86 -2.99 6.29
C TYR A 46 -18.51 -1.73 5.46
N GLY A 47 -17.21 -1.58 5.17
CA GLY A 47 -16.62 -0.42 4.54
C GLY A 47 -16.65 -0.44 3.02
N ARG A 48 -15.90 0.48 2.44
CA ARG A 48 -15.51 0.49 1.03
C ARG A 48 -14.08 0.01 0.87
N TRP A 49 -13.81 -0.69 -0.22
CA TRP A 49 -12.47 -1.09 -0.62
C TRP A 49 -12.18 -0.54 -2.02
N LEU A 50 -11.23 0.38 -2.11
CA LEU A 50 -10.89 1.08 -3.35
C LEU A 50 -9.65 0.45 -4.00
N VAL A 51 -9.48 0.68 -5.30
CA VAL A 51 -8.23 0.37 -6.02
C VAL A 51 -7.67 1.66 -6.63
N ARG A 52 -6.37 1.86 -6.45
CA ARG A 52 -5.62 2.96 -7.06
C ARG A 52 -4.33 2.45 -7.72
N ILE A 53 -4.18 2.65 -9.01
CA ILE A 53 -2.94 2.31 -9.72
C ILE A 53 -1.90 3.40 -9.47
N GLU A 54 -0.74 3.01 -8.92
CA GLU A 54 0.38 3.92 -8.62
C GLU A 54 1.37 3.99 -9.81
N ASP A 55 0.90 4.54 -10.92
CA ASP A 55 1.60 4.80 -12.19
C ASP A 55 2.26 6.20 -12.22
N LEU A 56 3.19 6.41 -11.28
CA LEU A 56 3.95 7.67 -11.12
C LEU A 56 5.42 7.62 -11.52
N ASP A 57 5.90 6.47 -11.99
CA ASP A 57 7.30 6.31 -12.41
C ASP A 57 7.31 5.58 -13.76
N PRO A 58 6.95 6.27 -14.87
CA PRO A 58 6.81 5.66 -16.19
C PRO A 58 8.00 4.79 -16.63
N PRO A 59 9.27 5.14 -16.33
CA PRO A 59 10.42 4.27 -16.61
C PRO A 59 10.39 2.89 -15.94
N ARG A 60 9.62 2.70 -14.86
CA ARG A 60 9.48 1.43 -14.12
C ARG A 60 8.18 0.69 -14.44
N GLU A 61 7.28 1.31 -15.18
CA GLU A 61 5.98 0.74 -15.51
C GLU A 61 6.12 -0.26 -16.65
N ILE A 62 5.31 -1.33 -16.58
CA ILE A 62 5.24 -2.33 -17.64
C ILE A 62 3.93 -2.13 -18.41
N PRO A 63 3.98 -1.90 -19.73
CA PRO A 63 2.77 -1.77 -20.54
C PRO A 63 1.77 -2.91 -20.32
N GLY A 64 0.51 -2.53 -20.12
CA GLY A 64 -0.58 -3.46 -19.83
C GLY A 64 -0.59 -4.07 -18.42
N ALA A 65 0.41 -3.83 -17.57
CA ALA A 65 0.44 -4.40 -16.22
C ALA A 65 -0.70 -3.89 -15.34
N ALA A 66 -1.10 -2.62 -15.46
CA ALA A 66 -2.26 -2.08 -14.74
C ALA A 66 -3.54 -2.87 -15.08
N ALA A 67 -3.82 -3.10 -16.36
CA ALA A 67 -4.98 -3.88 -16.80
C ALA A 67 -4.91 -5.34 -16.33
N ARG A 68 -3.73 -5.97 -16.39
CA ARG A 68 -3.54 -7.34 -15.88
C ARG A 68 -3.73 -7.43 -14.37
N ILE A 69 -3.25 -6.45 -13.59
CA ILE A 69 -3.49 -6.39 -12.14
C ILE A 69 -4.99 -6.35 -11.85
N LEU A 70 -5.75 -5.48 -12.53
CA LEU A 70 -7.19 -5.36 -12.33
C LEU A 70 -7.92 -6.67 -12.68
N SER A 71 -7.59 -7.27 -13.83
CA SER A 71 -8.14 -8.56 -14.23
C SER A 71 -7.78 -9.69 -13.25
N GLN A 72 -6.57 -9.67 -12.67
CA GLN A 72 -6.18 -10.62 -11.63
C GLN A 72 -7.00 -10.42 -10.35
N LEU A 73 -7.30 -9.17 -9.94
CA LEU A 73 -8.17 -8.93 -8.79
C LEU A 73 -9.58 -9.47 -9.01
N GLU A 74 -10.17 -9.21 -10.17
CA GLU A 74 -11.49 -9.74 -10.57
C GLU A 74 -11.49 -11.28 -10.59
N HIS A 75 -10.47 -11.89 -11.18
CA HIS A 75 -10.30 -13.35 -11.21
C HIS A 75 -10.27 -13.97 -9.81
N HIS A 76 -9.68 -13.27 -8.84
CA HIS A 76 -9.64 -13.70 -7.43
C HIS A 76 -10.87 -13.25 -6.62
N GLY A 77 -11.89 -12.68 -7.25
CA GLY A 77 -13.13 -12.24 -6.61
C GLY A 77 -12.98 -10.99 -5.73
N LEU A 78 -11.86 -10.27 -5.86
CA LEU A 78 -11.55 -9.07 -5.08
C LEU A 78 -12.06 -7.82 -5.79
N TYR A 79 -13.39 -7.64 -5.80
CA TYR A 79 -14.05 -6.51 -6.45
C TYR A 79 -13.97 -5.23 -5.62
N TRP A 80 -13.57 -4.13 -6.25
CA TRP A 80 -13.46 -2.80 -5.63
C TRP A 80 -14.71 -1.94 -5.82
N ASP A 81 -14.85 -0.91 -4.99
CA ASP A 81 -16.02 -0.04 -4.97
C ASP A 81 -15.76 1.30 -5.66
N GLY A 82 -16.53 1.58 -6.72
CA GLY A 82 -16.40 2.80 -7.50
C GLY A 82 -15.26 2.74 -8.52
N GLU A 83 -14.87 3.90 -9.03
CA GLU A 83 -13.88 3.98 -10.11
C GLU A 83 -12.45 3.71 -9.63
N VAL A 84 -11.65 3.09 -10.48
CA VAL A 84 -10.20 2.96 -10.27
C VAL A 84 -9.56 4.33 -10.45
N VAL A 85 -8.73 4.72 -9.49
CA VAL A 85 -7.91 5.95 -9.60
C VAL A 85 -6.56 5.63 -10.20
N TYR A 86 -6.08 6.47 -11.12
CA TYR A 86 -4.75 6.40 -11.72
C TYR A 86 -3.95 7.64 -11.31
N GLN A 87 -2.79 7.47 -10.70
CA GLN A 87 -1.98 8.59 -10.23
C GLN A 87 -1.39 9.42 -11.38
N SER A 88 -1.18 8.81 -12.55
CA SER A 88 -0.81 9.51 -13.79
C SER A 88 -1.81 10.60 -14.20
N GLN A 89 -3.06 10.51 -13.73
CA GLN A 89 -4.14 11.47 -14.02
C GLN A 89 -4.35 12.51 -12.91
N ARG A 90 -3.48 12.55 -11.90
CA ARG A 90 -3.70 13.28 -10.64
C ARG A 90 -2.68 14.38 -10.38
N HIS A 91 -1.79 14.64 -11.35
CA HIS A 91 -0.69 15.61 -11.23
C HIS A 91 -1.13 17.01 -10.77
N ALA A 92 -2.31 17.47 -11.17
CA ALA A 92 -2.85 18.76 -10.74
C ALA A 92 -2.97 18.88 -9.22
N LEU A 93 -3.41 17.82 -8.53
CA LEU A 93 -3.59 17.81 -7.08
C LEU A 93 -2.27 17.75 -6.34
N TYR A 94 -1.28 17.05 -6.90
CA TYR A 94 0.06 17.06 -6.34
C TYR A 94 0.70 18.44 -6.49
N HIS A 95 0.51 19.10 -7.63
CA HIS A 95 0.96 20.48 -7.82
C HIS A 95 0.27 21.44 -6.85
N GLU A 96 -1.04 21.31 -6.62
CA GLU A 96 -1.77 22.12 -5.64
C GLU A 96 -1.20 21.95 -4.23
N ALA A 97 -0.97 20.71 -3.78
CA ALA A 97 -0.36 20.44 -2.48
C ALA A 97 1.06 21.02 -2.37
N LEU A 98 1.88 20.88 -3.42
CA LEU A 98 3.22 21.47 -3.45
C LEU A 98 3.17 23.01 -3.39
N HIS A 99 2.25 23.62 -4.12
CA HIS A 99 2.06 25.07 -4.15
C HIS A 99 1.63 25.58 -2.77
N TRP A 100 0.69 24.90 -2.13
CA TRP A 100 0.26 25.23 -0.77
C TRP A 100 1.42 25.13 0.23
N LEU A 101 2.19 24.04 0.21
CA LEU A 101 3.37 23.88 1.07
C LEU A 101 4.39 25.00 0.85
N ALA A 102 4.62 25.43 -0.39
CA ALA A 102 5.51 26.53 -0.71
C ALA A 102 4.99 27.88 -0.16
N GLN A 103 3.69 28.17 -0.33
CA GLN A 103 3.06 29.39 0.22
C GLN A 103 3.15 29.48 1.74
N GLN A 104 3.07 28.34 2.43
CA GLN A 104 3.22 28.27 3.89
C GLN A 104 4.68 28.29 4.37
N GLY A 105 5.67 28.34 3.46
CA GLY A 105 7.09 28.23 3.81
C GLY A 105 7.52 26.84 4.29
N LEU A 106 6.71 25.81 4.02
CA LEU A 106 6.90 24.42 4.45
C LEU A 106 7.64 23.55 3.42
N SER A 107 8.23 24.16 2.39
CA SER A 107 9.11 23.48 1.45
C SER A 107 10.21 24.40 0.93
N TYR A 108 11.29 23.82 0.41
CA TYR A 108 12.39 24.56 -0.19
C TYR A 108 13.11 23.74 -1.27
N TYR A 109 13.76 24.44 -2.20
CA TYR A 109 14.51 23.82 -3.28
C TYR A 109 15.88 23.32 -2.82
N CYS A 110 16.22 22.10 -3.23
CA CYS A 110 17.45 21.42 -2.92
C CYS A 110 18.23 21.10 -4.19
N THR A 111 19.45 21.64 -4.27
CA THR A 111 20.37 21.43 -5.40
C THR A 111 21.43 20.35 -5.13
N CYS A 112 21.39 19.68 -3.98
CA CYS A 112 22.37 18.65 -3.62
C CYS A 112 22.36 17.45 -4.59
N THR A 113 23.53 16.91 -4.88
CA THR A 113 23.69 15.73 -5.72
C THR A 113 23.47 14.43 -4.93
N ARG A 114 23.05 13.36 -5.61
CA ARG A 114 22.96 12.01 -5.01
C ARG A 114 24.31 11.56 -4.41
N ARG A 115 25.43 11.94 -5.03
CA ARG A 115 26.78 11.66 -4.53
C ARG A 115 27.01 12.28 -3.14
N ARG A 116 26.63 13.55 -2.96
CA ARG A 116 26.72 14.23 -1.65
C ARG A 116 25.91 13.49 -0.59
N ILE A 117 24.66 13.15 -0.90
CA ILE A 117 23.77 12.46 0.06
C ILE A 117 24.36 11.11 0.49
N ARG A 118 24.94 10.35 -0.46
CA ARG A 118 25.63 9.09 -0.14
C ARG A 118 26.84 9.27 0.78
N GLN A 119 27.62 10.34 0.58
CA GLN A 119 28.77 10.66 1.44
C GLN A 119 28.35 11.02 2.88
N LEU A 120 27.11 11.48 3.08
CA LEU A 120 26.52 11.75 4.39
C LEU A 120 25.87 10.51 5.04
N GLY A 121 26.10 9.31 4.50
CA GLY A 121 25.47 8.09 5.00
C GLY A 121 24.05 7.86 4.49
N GLY A 122 23.62 8.58 3.45
CA GLY A 122 22.31 8.38 2.79
C GLY A 122 21.20 9.30 3.27
N HIS A 123 21.45 10.14 4.30
CA HIS A 123 20.47 11.07 4.85
C HIS A 123 20.84 12.51 4.55
N TYR A 124 19.82 13.32 4.29
CA TYR A 124 19.98 14.75 4.09
C TYR A 124 20.19 15.50 5.41
N ASP A 125 21.07 16.48 5.40
CA ASP A 125 21.56 17.24 6.56
C ASP A 125 20.98 18.67 6.65
N GLY A 126 19.94 18.99 5.87
CA GLY A 126 19.36 20.34 5.89
C GLY A 126 20.13 21.38 5.06
N HIS A 127 21.18 21.00 4.31
CA HIS A 127 22.12 21.94 3.69
C HIS A 127 21.52 23.15 2.93
N CYS A 128 20.42 22.95 2.20
CA CYS A 128 19.77 23.94 1.35
C CYS A 128 18.60 24.66 2.04
N ARG A 129 18.25 24.27 3.28
CA ARG A 129 17.02 24.66 3.97
C ARG A 129 16.82 26.18 3.93
N ASP A 130 17.84 26.95 4.28
CA ASP A 130 17.75 28.41 4.39
C ASP A 130 18.57 29.15 3.31
N ARG A 131 18.85 28.50 2.18
CA ARG A 131 19.69 29.08 1.11
C ARG A 131 18.93 29.82 0.01
N GLY A 132 17.61 29.67 -0.08
CA GLY A 132 16.78 30.37 -1.06
C GLY A 132 17.10 30.02 -2.53
N PHE A 133 17.47 28.78 -2.83
CA PHE A 133 17.68 28.35 -4.21
C PHE A 133 16.39 28.43 -5.04
N SER A 134 16.52 28.66 -6.34
CA SER A 134 15.41 28.63 -7.30
C SER A 134 15.00 27.19 -7.64
N ALA A 135 13.89 27.05 -8.36
CA ALA A 135 13.41 25.77 -8.88
C ALA A 135 14.32 25.14 -9.94
N GLU A 136 15.26 25.91 -10.49
CA GLU A 136 16.09 25.49 -11.61
C GLU A 136 16.98 24.30 -11.23
N ASN A 137 16.76 23.17 -11.91
CA ASN A 137 17.48 21.92 -11.68
C ASN A 137 17.56 21.53 -10.19
N ALA A 138 16.44 21.65 -9.46
CA ALA A 138 16.35 21.35 -8.04
C ALA A 138 15.30 20.26 -7.76
N ALA A 139 15.49 19.52 -6.66
CA ALA A 139 14.41 18.76 -6.05
C ALA A 139 13.68 19.67 -5.05
N LEU A 140 12.42 19.40 -4.77
CA LEU A 140 11.70 20.04 -3.66
C LEU A 140 11.73 19.12 -2.43
N ARG A 141 12.16 19.68 -1.30
CA ARG A 141 12.12 19.01 0.00
C ARG A 141 11.09 19.67 0.90
N ILE A 142 10.47 18.87 1.75
CA ILE A 142 9.65 19.39 2.84
C ILE A 142 10.55 20.03 3.89
N ARG A 143 10.10 21.12 4.51
CA ARG A 143 10.69 21.70 5.71
C ARG A 143 9.97 21.13 6.92
N GLN A 144 10.48 20.07 7.52
CA GLN A 144 9.89 19.46 8.70
C GLN A 144 9.84 20.47 9.86
N THR A 145 8.67 20.61 10.46
CA THR A 145 8.42 21.46 11.64
C THR A 145 8.20 20.65 12.92
N ALA A 146 7.45 19.55 12.82
CA ALA A 146 7.19 18.63 13.93
C ALA A 146 7.24 17.17 13.43
N PRO A 147 8.44 16.60 13.21
CA PRO A 147 8.58 15.23 12.72
C PRO A 147 7.87 14.23 13.63
N VAL A 148 7.13 13.31 13.02
CA VAL A 148 6.58 12.14 13.69
C VAL A 148 7.69 11.09 13.81
N SER A 149 7.90 10.52 14.99
CA SER A 149 8.94 9.49 15.23
C SER A 149 8.36 8.10 15.56
N HIS A 150 7.09 8.06 15.96
CA HIS A 150 6.35 6.86 16.33
C HIS A 150 4.90 6.96 15.87
N PHE A 151 4.21 5.82 15.79
CA PHE A 151 2.79 5.74 15.50
C PHE A 151 2.20 4.44 16.02
N TYR A 152 0.88 4.44 16.23
CA TYR A 152 0.13 3.24 16.58
C TYR A 152 -0.32 2.50 15.31
N ASP A 153 -0.01 1.21 15.24
CA ASP A 153 -0.46 0.27 14.22
C ASP A 153 -1.50 -0.68 14.82
N GLY A 154 -2.65 -0.84 14.17
CA GLY A 154 -3.76 -1.64 14.68
C GLY A 154 -3.45 -3.13 14.84
N LEU A 155 -2.37 -3.64 14.23
CA LEU A 155 -1.89 -5.01 14.39
C LEU A 155 -0.65 -5.09 15.29
N ARG A 156 0.28 -4.14 15.15
CA ARG A 156 1.62 -4.21 15.79
C ARG A 156 1.74 -3.40 17.08
N GLY A 157 0.73 -2.60 17.43
CA GLY A 157 0.78 -1.66 18.54
C GLY A 157 1.68 -0.47 18.24
N GLU A 158 2.35 0.05 19.27
CA GLU A 158 3.21 1.23 19.15
C GLU A 158 4.51 0.90 18.40
N ILE A 159 4.78 1.62 17.31
CA ILE A 159 5.99 1.47 16.49
C ILE A 159 6.86 2.71 16.60
N TYR A 160 8.12 2.52 16.96
CA TYR A 160 9.16 3.56 16.93
C TYR A 160 10.06 3.33 15.70
N THR A 161 10.30 4.39 14.94
CA THR A 161 11.15 4.33 13.72
C THR A 161 12.50 5.00 13.96
N ASN A 162 13.41 4.84 12.99
CA ASN A 162 14.72 5.49 13.07
C ASN A 162 14.54 7.04 13.13
N PRO A 163 14.98 7.69 14.21
CA PRO A 163 14.76 9.13 14.41
C PRO A 163 15.46 9.99 13.33
N ILE A 164 16.57 9.52 12.74
CA ILE A 164 17.26 10.22 11.65
C ILE A 164 16.38 10.23 10.40
N VAL A 165 15.76 9.10 10.08
CA VAL A 165 14.86 8.95 8.91
C VAL A 165 13.59 9.74 9.09
N ALA A 166 13.03 9.73 10.30
CA ALA A 166 11.83 10.47 10.69
C ALA A 166 12.03 11.99 10.59
N ALA A 167 13.16 12.50 11.09
CA ALA A 167 13.48 13.93 11.13
C ALA A 167 14.00 14.49 9.81
N GLU A 168 14.35 13.65 8.83
CA GLU A 168 14.87 14.11 7.54
C GLU A 168 13.84 14.97 6.79
N ASP A 169 14.29 16.14 6.31
CA ASP A 169 13.59 16.94 5.30
C ASP A 169 13.54 16.18 3.96
N PHE A 170 12.61 15.23 3.81
CA PHE A 170 12.54 14.30 2.69
C PHE A 170 12.06 14.97 1.38
N ILE A 171 12.36 14.31 0.25
CA ILE A 171 11.97 14.77 -1.09
C ILE A 171 10.45 14.59 -1.28
N ILE A 172 9.77 15.65 -1.74
CA ILE A 172 8.35 15.65 -2.13
C ILE A 172 8.17 15.82 -3.65
N HIS A 173 9.16 16.40 -4.34
CA HIS A 173 9.23 16.44 -5.80
C HIS A 173 10.67 16.22 -6.25
N ARG A 174 10.89 15.24 -7.12
CA ARG A 174 12.24 14.84 -7.54
C ARG A 174 12.78 15.82 -8.57
N ARG A 175 14.11 15.93 -8.62
CA ARG A 175 14.85 16.75 -9.61
C ARG A 175 14.54 16.36 -11.06
N ASP A 176 14.17 15.10 -11.32
CA ASP A 176 13.78 14.61 -12.65
C ASP A 176 12.30 14.89 -12.99
N GLY A 177 11.60 15.69 -12.18
CA GLY A 177 10.23 16.11 -12.41
C GLY A 177 9.15 15.16 -11.89
N LEU A 178 9.52 13.97 -11.41
CA LEU A 178 8.57 13.00 -10.87
C LEU A 178 8.15 13.35 -9.43
N PHE A 179 6.86 13.18 -9.12
CA PHE A 179 6.35 13.32 -7.76
C PHE A 179 6.89 12.21 -6.85
N ALA A 180 7.19 12.54 -5.60
CA ALA A 180 7.63 11.54 -4.65
C ALA A 180 6.43 10.70 -4.16
N TYR A 181 6.65 9.40 -3.97
CA TYR A 181 5.64 8.47 -3.44
C TYR A 181 4.97 9.00 -2.15
N ASN A 182 5.74 9.51 -1.18
CA ASN A 182 5.20 10.02 0.08
C ASN A 182 4.24 11.21 -0.12
N LEU A 183 4.45 12.05 -1.14
CA LEU A 183 3.53 13.14 -1.45
C LEU A 183 2.24 12.56 -2.05
N ALA A 184 2.38 11.79 -3.12
CA ALA A 184 1.23 11.32 -3.89
C ALA A 184 0.32 10.42 -3.05
N VAL A 185 0.87 9.51 -2.24
CA VAL A 185 0.08 8.60 -1.40
C VAL A 185 -0.73 9.36 -0.34
N VAL A 186 -0.16 10.40 0.28
CA VAL A 186 -0.87 11.21 1.30
C VAL A 186 -1.96 12.05 0.66
N VAL A 187 -1.67 12.68 -0.48
CA VAL A 187 -2.67 13.48 -1.21
C VAL A 187 -3.81 12.59 -1.69
N ASP A 188 -3.53 11.44 -2.31
CA ASP A 188 -4.61 10.59 -2.83
C ASP A 188 -5.39 9.87 -1.75
N ASP A 189 -4.74 9.37 -0.68
CA ASP A 189 -5.46 8.75 0.43
C ASP A 189 -6.38 9.78 1.11
N HIS A 190 -5.95 11.05 1.28
CA HIS A 190 -6.83 12.13 1.75
C HIS A 190 -7.99 12.40 0.79
N MET A 191 -7.71 12.57 -0.51
CA MET A 191 -8.73 12.92 -1.51
C MET A 191 -9.72 11.79 -1.79
N GLN A 192 -9.38 10.54 -1.46
CA GLN A 192 -10.26 9.38 -1.53
C GLN A 192 -10.93 9.06 -0.19
N ASP A 193 -10.77 9.94 0.81
CA ASP A 193 -11.29 9.78 2.17
C ASP A 193 -10.88 8.44 2.83
N VAL A 194 -9.69 7.93 2.51
CA VAL A 194 -9.18 6.67 3.09
C VAL A 194 -9.06 6.83 4.61
N THR A 195 -9.71 5.93 5.35
CA THR A 195 -9.77 5.97 6.82
C THR A 195 -8.75 5.05 7.47
N GLU A 196 -8.38 3.96 6.81
CA GLU A 196 -7.38 3.00 7.31
C GLU A 196 -6.56 2.41 6.15
N ILE A 197 -5.24 2.41 6.33
CA ILE A 197 -4.27 1.91 5.36
C ILE A 197 -3.78 0.54 5.82
N VAL A 198 -4.25 -0.51 5.14
CA VAL A 198 -3.76 -1.89 5.32
C VAL A 198 -2.78 -2.21 4.20
N ARG A 199 -1.50 -2.43 4.52
CA ARG A 199 -0.43 -2.64 3.52
C ARG A 199 0.71 -3.51 4.04
N GLY A 200 1.70 -3.83 3.21
CA GLY A 200 2.85 -4.65 3.62
C GLY A 200 3.80 -3.95 4.60
N ALA A 201 4.43 -4.72 5.48
CA ALA A 201 5.35 -4.22 6.51
C ALA A 201 6.65 -3.59 5.98
N ASP A 202 6.95 -3.72 4.69
CA ASP A 202 8.02 -2.97 4.03
C ASP A 202 7.77 -1.45 3.99
N LEU A 203 6.52 -1.03 4.22
CA LEU A 203 6.12 0.37 4.21
C LEU A 203 5.96 0.96 5.63
N ILE A 204 6.42 0.25 6.67
CA ILE A 204 6.41 0.76 8.06
C ILE A 204 7.23 2.05 8.18
N GLU A 205 8.50 2.04 7.76
CA GLU A 205 9.40 3.19 7.96
C GLU A 205 8.94 4.47 7.22
N PRO A 206 8.42 4.41 5.96
CA PRO A 206 7.80 5.58 5.32
C PRO A 206 6.57 6.16 6.04
N THR A 207 5.89 5.40 6.92
CA THR A 207 4.65 5.83 7.59
C THR A 207 4.85 7.11 8.39
N VAL A 208 5.95 7.24 9.13
CA VAL A 208 6.19 8.44 9.95
C VAL A 208 6.40 9.70 9.11
N ARG A 209 6.97 9.56 7.90
CA ARG A 209 7.09 10.66 6.93
C ARG A 209 5.73 11.06 6.39
N GLN A 210 4.88 10.09 6.10
CA GLN A 210 3.52 10.31 5.62
C GLN A 210 2.67 10.99 6.69
N LEU A 211 2.72 10.54 7.95
CA LEU A 211 2.05 11.18 9.08
C LEU A 211 2.55 12.62 9.30
N SER A 212 3.86 12.86 9.21
CA SER A 212 4.41 14.23 9.27
C SER A 212 3.86 15.12 8.16
N LEU A 213 3.63 14.55 6.96
CA LEU A 213 3.04 15.28 5.83
C LEU A 213 1.53 15.50 6.02
N TYR A 214 0.78 14.51 6.52
CA TYR A 214 -0.65 14.67 6.90
C TYR A 214 -0.82 15.86 7.85
N ARG A 215 -0.03 15.91 8.94
CA ARG A 215 -0.07 17.01 9.92
C ARG A 215 0.23 18.36 9.29
N GLN A 216 1.28 18.45 8.48
CA GLN A 216 1.68 19.72 7.87
C GLN A 216 0.71 20.21 6.80
N LEU A 217 0.02 19.30 6.10
CA LEU A 217 -1.07 19.64 5.16
C LEU A 217 -2.41 19.93 5.88
N GLY A 218 -2.49 19.71 7.20
CA GLY A 218 -3.74 19.85 7.96
C GLY A 218 -4.78 18.77 7.62
N TYR A 219 -4.35 17.64 7.08
CA TYR A 219 -5.21 16.52 6.71
C TYR A 219 -5.47 15.59 7.91
N LYS A 220 -6.62 14.91 7.90
CA LYS A 220 -6.94 13.88 8.90
C LYS A 220 -6.04 12.66 8.68
N GLU A 221 -5.38 12.19 9.74
CA GLU A 221 -4.56 10.98 9.70
C GLU A 221 -5.44 9.72 9.59
N PRO A 222 -5.11 8.76 8.71
CA PRO A 222 -5.74 7.46 8.69
C PRO A 222 -5.15 6.55 9.77
N ALA A 223 -5.89 5.49 10.12
CA ALA A 223 -5.33 4.37 10.87
C ALA A 223 -4.39 3.52 9.98
N TYR A 224 -3.52 2.72 10.58
CA TYR A 224 -2.55 1.89 9.85
C TYR A 224 -2.54 0.45 10.35
N ILE A 225 -2.41 -0.49 9.42
CA ILE A 225 -2.14 -1.90 9.67
C ILE A 225 -1.06 -2.38 8.70
N HIS A 226 0.05 -2.90 9.23
CA HIS A 226 1.15 -3.41 8.44
C HIS A 226 1.21 -4.95 8.46
N LEU A 227 0.72 -5.57 7.39
CA LEU A 227 0.71 -7.02 7.18
C LEU A 227 2.12 -7.61 7.04
N PRO A 228 2.33 -8.87 7.48
CA PRO A 228 3.62 -9.54 7.40
C PRO A 228 4.14 -9.66 5.95
N LEU A 229 5.46 -9.59 5.80
CA LEU A 229 6.12 -9.78 4.50
C LEU A 229 6.23 -11.26 4.16
N ALA A 230 5.85 -11.59 2.93
CA ALA A 230 6.07 -12.92 2.39
C ALA A 230 7.51 -13.01 1.84
N LEU A 231 8.29 -13.96 2.36
CA LEU A 231 9.70 -14.16 1.99
C LEU A 231 9.85 -15.42 1.11
N ASN A 232 10.80 -15.40 0.18
CA ASN A 232 11.17 -16.62 -0.55
C ASN A 232 12.00 -17.57 0.34
N ALA A 233 12.35 -18.76 -0.18
CA ALA A 233 13.11 -19.76 0.56
C ALA A 233 14.48 -19.22 1.07
N ALA A 234 15.11 -18.34 0.29
CA ALA A 234 16.37 -17.66 0.63
C ALA A 234 16.20 -16.55 1.67
N GLY A 235 14.98 -16.24 2.12
CA GLY A 235 14.70 -15.18 3.09
C GLY A 235 14.60 -13.78 2.48
N HIS A 236 14.68 -13.64 1.16
CA HIS A 236 14.48 -12.36 0.49
C HIS A 236 12.98 -12.06 0.36
N LYS A 237 12.61 -10.78 0.49
CA LYS A 237 11.26 -10.30 0.23
C LYS A 237 10.79 -10.76 -1.16
N LEU A 238 9.60 -11.34 -1.24
CA LEU A 238 8.98 -11.58 -2.53
C LEU A 238 8.59 -10.24 -3.15
N SER A 239 9.30 -9.91 -4.22
CA SER A 239 9.07 -8.73 -5.03
C SER A 239 9.29 -9.10 -6.49
N LYS A 240 8.73 -8.29 -7.39
CA LYS A 240 8.95 -8.40 -8.84
C LYS A 240 10.44 -8.35 -9.19
N GLN A 241 11.22 -7.55 -8.47
CA GLN A 241 12.68 -7.44 -8.64
C GLN A 241 13.44 -8.73 -8.27
N ASN A 242 12.84 -9.57 -7.43
CA ASN A 242 13.40 -10.85 -7.00
C ASN A 242 12.80 -12.05 -7.76
N HIS A 243 12.30 -11.83 -8.98
CA HIS A 243 11.69 -12.84 -9.85
C HIS A 243 10.53 -13.62 -9.19
N ALA A 244 9.72 -12.96 -8.36
CA ALA A 244 8.52 -13.58 -7.81
C ALA A 244 7.59 -14.03 -8.96
N PRO A 245 7.10 -15.28 -8.95
CA PRO A 245 6.19 -15.75 -9.98
C PRO A 245 4.87 -14.97 -9.92
N ALA A 246 4.29 -14.74 -11.10
CA ALA A 246 2.94 -14.20 -11.21
C ALA A 246 1.92 -15.15 -10.55
N LEU A 247 0.77 -14.62 -10.16
CA LEU A 247 -0.33 -15.45 -9.67
C LEU A 247 -0.77 -16.47 -10.74
N PRO A 248 -1.13 -17.71 -10.34
CA PRO A 248 -1.63 -18.71 -11.28
C PRO A 248 -2.90 -18.24 -12.00
N ALA A 249 -3.04 -18.59 -13.28
CA ALA A 249 -4.23 -18.27 -14.09
C ALA A 249 -5.40 -19.27 -13.92
N GLY A 250 -5.16 -20.39 -13.23
CA GLY A 250 -6.17 -21.44 -13.01
C GLY A 250 -7.14 -21.10 -11.88
N ASP A 251 -7.69 -22.13 -11.23
CA ASP A 251 -8.55 -21.96 -10.06
C ASP A 251 -7.88 -21.04 -9.01
N PRO A 252 -8.50 -19.91 -8.63
CA PRO A 252 -7.94 -18.97 -7.67
C PRO A 252 -8.09 -19.44 -6.22
N ARG A 253 -8.94 -20.44 -5.93
CA ARG A 253 -9.23 -20.88 -4.55
C ARG A 253 -7.98 -21.39 -3.82
N PRO A 254 -7.12 -22.26 -4.40
CA PRO A 254 -5.92 -22.74 -3.71
C PRO A 254 -4.96 -21.63 -3.28
N ILE A 255 -4.75 -20.61 -4.13
CA ILE A 255 -3.83 -19.50 -3.80
C ILE A 255 -4.42 -18.55 -2.76
N LEU A 256 -5.75 -18.36 -2.75
CA LEU A 256 -6.46 -17.64 -1.70
C LEU A 256 -6.41 -18.38 -0.37
N ILE A 257 -6.59 -19.70 -0.36
CA ILE A 257 -6.41 -20.53 0.85
C ILE A 257 -4.98 -20.40 1.37
N ALA A 258 -3.97 -20.47 0.50
CA ALA A 258 -2.58 -20.25 0.91
C ALA A 258 -2.35 -18.84 1.49
N ALA A 259 -3.01 -17.81 0.95
CA ALA A 259 -2.95 -16.45 1.46
C ALA A 259 -3.64 -16.30 2.83
N LEU A 260 -4.79 -16.93 3.04
CA LEU A 260 -5.49 -16.98 4.32
C LEU A 260 -4.66 -17.72 5.38
N GLN A 261 -4.06 -18.86 5.01
CA GLN A 261 -3.12 -19.60 5.87
C GLN A 261 -1.91 -18.75 6.25
N PHE A 262 -1.33 -18.02 5.30
CA PHE A 262 -0.22 -17.11 5.56
C PHE A 262 -0.60 -16.00 6.57
N LEU A 263 -1.83 -15.51 6.49
CA LEU A 263 -2.40 -14.55 7.43
C LEU A 263 -2.97 -15.23 8.70
N HIS A 264 -2.76 -16.54 8.88
CA HIS A 264 -3.24 -17.35 10.00
C HIS A 264 -4.76 -17.25 10.22
N GLN A 265 -5.51 -17.00 9.16
CA GLN A 265 -6.97 -16.92 9.24
C GLN A 265 -7.57 -18.34 9.34
N PRO A 266 -8.72 -18.49 10.01
CA PRO A 266 -9.50 -19.71 9.95
C PRO A 266 -9.77 -20.11 8.49
N LEU A 267 -9.99 -21.41 8.24
CA LEU A 267 -10.37 -21.92 6.92
C LEU A 267 -11.62 -22.79 7.04
N PRO A 268 -12.51 -22.81 6.03
CA PRO A 268 -13.59 -23.78 5.98
C PRO A 268 -13.03 -25.18 5.67
N GLU A 269 -13.53 -26.22 6.36
CA GLU A 269 -13.02 -27.60 6.27
C GLU A 269 -13.03 -28.15 4.82
N SER A 270 -14.11 -27.88 4.07
CA SER A 270 -14.30 -28.34 2.69
C SER A 270 -14.31 -27.19 1.69
N TRP A 271 -13.27 -26.35 1.70
CA TRP A 271 -13.18 -25.20 0.80
C TRP A 271 -13.21 -25.57 -0.70
N GLN A 272 -12.85 -26.81 -1.05
CA GLN A 272 -12.89 -27.33 -2.42
C GLN A 272 -14.30 -27.39 -2.99
N ASP A 273 -15.30 -27.60 -2.11
CA ASP A 273 -16.71 -27.67 -2.46
C ASP A 273 -17.37 -26.28 -2.50
N LEU A 274 -16.67 -25.25 -2.00
CA LEU A 274 -17.16 -23.88 -2.00
C LEU A 274 -16.87 -23.20 -3.35
N ALA A 275 -17.88 -22.49 -3.86
CA ALA A 275 -17.69 -21.49 -4.88
C ALA A 275 -16.85 -20.32 -4.34
N LEU A 276 -16.09 -19.66 -5.22
CA LEU A 276 -15.21 -18.55 -4.83
C LEU A 276 -15.93 -17.43 -4.03
N PRO A 277 -17.14 -16.96 -4.41
CA PRO A 277 -17.85 -15.95 -3.61
C PRO A 277 -18.15 -16.41 -2.18
N ALA A 278 -18.56 -17.68 -2.01
CA ALA A 278 -18.87 -18.24 -0.69
C ALA A 278 -17.60 -18.38 0.18
N LEU A 279 -16.46 -18.74 -0.42
CA LEU A 279 -15.18 -18.77 0.29
C LEU A 279 -14.79 -17.37 0.78
N LEU A 280 -14.92 -16.34 -0.05
CA LEU A 280 -14.59 -14.96 0.33
C LEU A 280 -15.56 -14.42 1.39
N GLU A 281 -16.87 -14.67 1.25
CA GLU A 281 -17.87 -14.29 2.25
C GLU A 281 -17.56 -14.92 3.61
N TRP A 282 -17.29 -16.23 3.64
CA TRP A 282 -16.88 -16.93 4.86
C TRP A 282 -15.61 -16.32 5.46
N SER A 283 -14.64 -15.98 4.62
CA SER A 283 -13.37 -15.36 5.04
C SER A 283 -13.57 -13.96 5.62
N VAL A 284 -14.52 -13.18 5.11
CA VAL A 284 -14.90 -11.88 5.67
C VAL A 284 -15.54 -12.06 7.05
N THR A 285 -16.47 -13.00 7.20
CA THR A 285 -17.14 -13.26 8.48
C THR A 285 -16.19 -13.72 9.58
N HIS A 286 -15.13 -14.46 9.23
CA HIS A 286 -14.16 -15.02 10.18
C HIS A 286 -12.83 -14.25 10.22
N TRP A 287 -12.76 -13.09 9.55
CA TRP A 287 -11.57 -12.25 9.55
C TRP A 287 -11.22 -11.77 10.95
N SER A 288 -9.97 -11.97 11.38
CA SER A 288 -9.48 -11.46 12.65
C SER A 288 -8.03 -11.01 12.56
N LEU A 289 -7.80 -9.74 12.92
CA LEU A 289 -6.47 -9.16 13.03
C LEU A 289 -5.62 -9.87 14.09
N SER A 290 -6.23 -10.37 15.18
CA SER A 290 -5.49 -10.98 16.29
C SER A 290 -4.77 -12.27 15.90
N HIS A 291 -5.15 -12.90 14.78
CA HIS A 291 -4.49 -14.10 14.29
C HIS A 291 -3.26 -13.79 13.44
N ILE A 292 -3.18 -12.59 12.83
CA ILE A 292 -2.16 -12.27 11.83
C ILE A 292 -0.76 -12.26 12.48
N PRO A 293 0.22 -12.98 11.91
CA PRO A 293 1.57 -13.00 12.47
C PRO A 293 2.26 -11.64 12.27
N LEU A 294 3.04 -11.23 13.27
CA LEU A 294 3.78 -9.96 13.22
C LEU A 294 5.10 -10.08 12.44
N GLN A 295 5.70 -11.27 12.39
CA GLN A 295 7.00 -11.48 11.75
C GLN A 295 6.84 -11.80 10.25
N ALA A 296 7.90 -11.54 9.49
CA ALA A 296 7.96 -11.96 8.10
C ALA A 296 8.06 -13.50 8.02
N THR A 297 7.31 -14.12 7.12
CA THR A 297 7.18 -15.58 7.04
C THR A 297 7.69 -16.08 5.70
N LYS A 298 8.50 -17.13 5.72
CA LYS A 298 8.95 -17.81 4.49
C LYS A 298 7.79 -18.58 3.87
N ILE A 299 7.59 -18.45 2.57
CA ILE A 299 6.59 -19.26 1.87
C ILE A 299 7.22 -20.59 1.46
N GLY A 300 6.66 -21.69 1.95
CA GLY A 300 6.86 -23.03 1.41
C GLY A 300 5.79 -23.34 0.37
N LEU A 301 5.83 -22.73 -0.80
CA LEU A 301 4.97 -23.18 -1.91
C LEU A 301 5.50 -24.55 -2.36
N ARG A 302 4.91 -25.63 -1.85
CA ARG A 302 5.11 -26.95 -2.43
C ARG A 302 4.48 -26.89 -3.82
N SER A 303 5.31 -26.95 -4.87
CA SER A 303 4.82 -27.16 -6.22
C SER A 303 4.09 -28.50 -6.24
N HIS A 304 2.76 -28.47 -6.32
CA HIS A 304 1.98 -29.65 -6.66
C HIS A 304 2.32 -30.01 -8.10
N GLN A 305 3.39 -30.79 -8.29
CA GLN A 305 3.54 -31.57 -9.51
C GLN A 305 2.42 -32.60 -9.51
N HIS A 306 1.56 -32.54 -10.52
CA HIS A 306 0.59 -33.58 -10.81
C HIS A 306 1.28 -34.94 -10.82
N SER A 307 0.91 -35.82 -9.88
CA SER A 307 1.18 -37.24 -10.02
C SER A 307 0.30 -37.76 -11.16
N GLN A 308 0.83 -37.77 -12.38
CA GLN A 308 0.32 -38.70 -13.39
C GLN A 308 0.73 -40.10 -12.96
N THR A 309 -0.22 -40.83 -12.39
CA THR A 309 -0.22 -42.29 -12.37
C THR A 309 -0.06 -42.79 -13.80
N ARG A 310 1.12 -43.32 -14.13
CA ARG A 310 1.25 -44.31 -15.21
C ARG A 310 1.19 -45.69 -14.58
N SER A 311 -0.04 -46.20 -14.50
CA SER A 311 -0.32 -47.61 -14.69
C SER A 311 -0.02 -47.99 -16.14
N GLY A 312 0.70 -49.09 -16.38
CA GLY A 312 0.63 -49.80 -17.65
C GLY A 312 1.97 -50.20 -18.28
N GLU A 313 2.24 -51.50 -18.16
CA GLU A 313 2.70 -52.41 -19.23
C GLU A 313 4.20 -52.73 -19.41
N LEU A 314 4.43 -54.04 -19.27
CA LEU A 314 5.56 -54.95 -19.60
C LEU A 314 6.73 -55.02 -18.62
#